data_AF-A0A2A2JQN7-F1
#
_entry.id   AF-A0A2A2JQN7-F1
#
_cell.length_a   1.000
_cell.length_b   1.000
_cell.length_c   1.000
_cell.angle_alpha   90.00
_cell.angle_beta   90.00
_cell.angle_gamma   90.00
#
_symmetry.space_group_name_H-M   'P 1'
#
loop_
_entity.id
_entity.type
_entity.pdbx_description
1 polymer ?
#
loop_
_entity_poly.entity_id
_entity_poly.type
_entity_poly.pdbx_seq_one_letter_code
_entity_poly.pdbx_strand_id
1 'polypeptide(L)'
;MVNSTAYQSHNLTEETSSSSSIAKCQSALDDPESSINAGYDGDLLWSPAQQTLLFSASVYGSFITLFFSGYLADKFGPKFLVMGATSIFVFVSLLTPLVANYSYKMFFVMRILMGLGDGFMFPCSGSLAGRWFPSTEKSTAAALYTSGRQIAASLASLIASNLCASSLKWPSVFYLFGTLGFLFLIIWFIFVSNHPSSNKFICEAERQYLMANCNTTNKKNTNKVPWRKMLTSPPLLSAVFCNFTFILQATMMQNFLPMFLKENLGLPLHSNGIYTMMAFGSQLLFKNVSGPAGDYIKRKKIMTDTNCVKMFQTIGVKSECKSYN
;
A
#
# COMPACT_ATOMS: atom_id res chain seq x y z
N MET A 1 -4.80 13.49 14.01
CA MET A 1 -5.97 14.04 13.29
C MET A 1 -7.25 13.83 14.06
N VAL A 2 -7.63 12.58 14.41
CA VAL A 2 -8.85 12.34 15.22
C VAL A 2 -8.55 12.50 16.70
N ASN A 3 -9.45 13.16 17.43
CA ASN A 3 -9.43 13.23 18.87
C ASN A 3 -9.71 11.84 19.46
N SER A 4 -8.73 11.30 20.17
CA SER A 4 -8.80 9.93 20.71
C SER A 4 -9.50 9.84 22.05
N THR A 5 -9.75 10.99 22.69
CA THR A 5 -10.40 11.10 24.01
C THR A 5 -11.90 11.33 23.91
N ALA A 6 -12.40 11.65 22.70
CA ALA A 6 -13.78 12.06 22.47
C ALA A 6 -14.81 10.92 22.50
N TYR A 7 -14.36 9.67 22.37
CA TYR A 7 -15.23 8.49 22.39
C TYR A 7 -14.74 7.51 23.44
N GLN A 8 -15.15 7.72 24.70
CA GLN A 8 -15.07 6.67 25.71
C GLN A 8 -16.10 5.58 25.37
N SER A 9 -15.71 4.32 25.52
CA SER A 9 -16.55 3.15 25.29
C SER A 9 -17.65 3.01 26.36
N HIS A 10 -18.59 3.95 26.39
CA HIS A 10 -19.87 3.75 27.07
C HIS A 10 -20.67 2.70 26.29
N ASN A 11 -20.54 1.43 26.67
CA ASN A 11 -21.56 0.36 26.55
C ASN A 11 -21.05 -1.05 26.95
N LEU A 12 -20.27 -1.17 28.03
CA LEU A 12 -19.97 -2.47 28.65
C LEU A 12 -20.12 -2.46 30.19
N THR A 13 -20.89 -1.51 30.73
CA THR A 13 -21.06 -1.31 32.19
C THR A 13 -22.48 -1.54 32.71
N GLU A 14 -23.36 -2.18 31.94
CA GLU A 14 -24.60 -2.75 32.47
C GLU A 14 -24.56 -4.27 32.38
N GLU A 15 -23.64 -4.90 33.12
CA GLU A 15 -23.80 -6.25 33.69
C GLU A 15 -22.64 -6.48 34.67
N THR A 16 -22.76 -5.93 35.87
CA THR A 16 -21.87 -6.28 36.99
C THR A 16 -22.67 -7.10 38.00
N SER A 17 -22.41 -8.40 38.05
CA SER A 17 -22.31 -9.08 39.35
C SER A 17 -21.44 -10.33 39.24
N SER A 18 -20.36 -10.33 40.03
CA SER A 18 -19.48 -11.44 40.40
C SER A 18 -18.42 -11.90 39.39
N SER A 19 -17.20 -11.39 39.53
CA SER A 19 -16.03 -12.18 39.97
C SER A 19 -14.75 -11.35 39.81
N SER A 20 -13.95 -11.38 40.88
CA SER A 20 -12.64 -10.79 41.03
C SER A 20 -11.62 -11.35 40.03
N SER A 21 -10.62 -10.52 39.69
CA SER A 21 -9.35 -10.83 39.01
C SER A 21 -9.37 -11.15 37.50
N ILE A 22 -9.95 -10.25 36.70
CA ILE A 22 -9.34 -9.92 35.40
C ILE A 22 -8.91 -8.46 35.51
N ALA A 23 -7.61 -8.23 35.71
CA ALA A 23 -7.03 -6.92 35.47
C ALA A 23 -7.26 -6.61 33.99
N LYS A 24 -8.35 -5.90 33.68
CA LYS A 24 -8.53 -5.27 32.37
C LYS A 24 -7.31 -4.38 32.21
N CYS A 25 -6.51 -4.59 31.16
CA CYS A 25 -5.57 -3.59 30.70
C CYS A 25 -6.41 -2.36 30.34
N GLN A 26 -6.61 -1.47 31.30
CA GLN A 26 -7.12 -0.13 31.08
C GLN A 26 -6.10 0.53 30.16
N SER A 27 -6.54 1.03 29.02
CA SER A 27 -5.64 1.68 28.07
C SER A 27 -4.92 2.79 28.83
N ALA A 28 -3.58 2.80 28.82
CA ALA A 28 -2.78 3.86 29.46
C ALA A 28 -3.05 5.28 28.88
N LEU A 29 -3.94 5.37 27.89
CA LEU A 29 -4.42 6.57 27.21
C LEU A 29 -5.89 6.91 27.52
N ASP A 30 -6.52 6.28 28.51
CA ASP A 30 -7.89 6.62 28.95
C ASP A 30 -7.97 8.02 29.59
N ASP A 31 -6.84 8.55 30.06
CA ASP A 31 -6.71 9.91 30.55
C ASP A 31 -6.47 10.91 29.41
N PRO A 32 -7.32 11.95 29.26
CA PRO A 32 -7.18 12.89 28.16
C PRO A 32 -5.85 13.64 28.17
N GLU A 33 -5.29 13.94 29.35
CA GLU A 33 -3.97 14.57 29.47
C GLU A 33 -2.81 13.65 29.03
N SER A 34 -2.90 12.33 29.29
CA SER A 34 -1.83 11.40 28.86
C SER A 34 -1.79 11.26 27.34
N SER A 35 -2.95 11.28 26.68
CA SER A 35 -3.05 11.24 25.22
C SER A 35 -2.49 12.47 24.52
N ILE A 36 -2.69 13.66 25.12
CA ILE A 36 -2.15 14.93 24.63
C ILE A 36 -0.63 14.94 24.81
N ASN A 37 -0.14 14.54 25.99
CA ASN A 37 1.30 14.42 26.27
C ASN A 37 1.99 13.38 25.37
N ALA A 38 1.27 12.34 24.95
CA ALA A 38 1.74 11.33 24.00
C ALA A 38 1.74 11.81 22.52
N GLY A 39 1.27 13.03 22.23
CA GLY A 39 1.25 13.64 20.89
C GLY A 39 0.00 13.31 20.07
N TYR A 40 -1.07 12.79 20.68
CA TYR A 40 -2.33 12.47 19.99
C TYR A 40 -3.39 13.56 20.16
N ASP A 41 -3.03 14.81 19.86
CA ASP A 41 -3.83 16.04 20.05
C ASP A 41 -4.82 16.34 18.90
N GLY A 42 -5.42 15.31 18.29
CA GLY A 42 -6.31 15.50 17.14
C GLY A 42 -7.55 16.35 17.45
N ASP A 43 -7.92 17.25 16.54
CA ASP A 43 -9.07 18.15 16.72
C ASP A 43 -10.41 17.57 16.20
N LEU A 44 -10.36 16.49 15.40
CA LEU A 44 -11.56 15.96 14.72
C LEU A 44 -12.31 14.92 15.56
N LEU A 45 -13.62 15.09 15.71
CA LEU A 45 -14.47 14.21 16.51
C LEU A 45 -15.12 13.09 15.65
N TRP A 46 -14.34 12.08 15.27
CA TRP A 46 -14.85 10.96 14.45
C TRP A 46 -14.87 9.65 15.24
N SER A 47 -16.00 8.94 15.17
CA SER A 47 -16.15 7.65 15.85
C SER A 47 -15.24 6.59 15.23
N PRO A 48 -14.84 5.53 15.98
CA PRO A 48 -14.06 4.43 15.42
C PRO A 48 -14.69 3.81 14.16
N ALA A 49 -16.02 3.63 14.17
CA ALA A 49 -16.78 3.14 13.01
C ALA A 49 -16.64 4.07 11.79
N GLN A 50 -16.70 5.39 12.01
CA GLN A 50 -16.49 6.39 10.95
C GLN A 50 -15.06 6.34 10.39
N GLN A 51 -14.05 6.10 11.22
CA GLN A 51 -12.66 5.96 10.77
C GLN A 51 -12.47 4.71 9.91
N THR A 52 -13.04 3.56 10.31
CA THR A 52 -13.01 2.32 9.52
C THR A 52 -13.74 2.47 8.18
N LEU A 53 -14.87 3.19 8.16
CA LEU A 53 -15.56 3.54 6.92
C LEU A 53 -14.70 4.41 5.99
N LEU A 54 -13.91 5.34 6.53
CA LEU A 54 -12.98 6.15 5.74
C LEU A 54 -11.83 5.34 5.11
N PHE A 55 -11.32 4.32 5.81
CA PHE A 55 -10.37 3.39 5.22
C PHE A 55 -11.02 2.56 4.11
N SER A 56 -12.25 2.11 4.32
CA SER A 56 -13.02 1.34 3.35
C SER A 56 -13.40 2.15 2.11
N ALA A 57 -13.67 3.45 2.26
CA ALA A 57 -14.02 4.37 1.18
C ALA A 57 -12.98 4.39 0.05
N SER A 58 -11.69 4.43 0.41
CA SER A 58 -10.60 4.33 -0.56
C SER A 58 -10.63 3.00 -1.32
N VAL A 59 -10.92 1.89 -0.63
CA VAL A 59 -11.02 0.56 -1.25
C VAL A 59 -12.19 0.48 -2.22
N TYR A 60 -13.35 1.07 -1.89
CA TYR A 60 -14.49 1.13 -2.79
C TYR A 60 -14.17 1.85 -4.09
N GLY A 61 -13.43 2.96 -4.02
CA GLY A 61 -12.93 3.67 -5.19
C GLY A 61 -12.02 2.77 -6.05
N SER A 62 -11.02 2.14 -5.44
CA SER A 62 -10.09 1.26 -6.16
C SER A 62 -10.78 0.07 -6.81
N PHE A 63 -11.83 -0.48 -6.17
CA PHE A 63 -12.59 -1.61 -6.69
C PHE A 63 -13.27 -1.29 -8.03
N ILE A 64 -13.84 -0.09 -8.16
CA ILE A 64 -14.51 0.36 -9.39
C ILE A 64 -13.49 0.43 -10.54
N THR A 65 -12.32 1.02 -10.29
CA THR A 65 -11.33 1.25 -11.36
C THR A 65 -10.58 -0.01 -11.76
N LEU A 66 -10.41 -0.98 -10.85
CA LEU A 66 -9.76 -2.26 -11.14
C LEU A 66 -10.39 -3.00 -12.34
N PHE A 67 -11.71 -3.02 -12.47
CA PHE A 67 -12.40 -3.69 -13.58
C PHE A 67 -12.03 -3.12 -14.96
N PHE A 68 -11.82 -1.82 -15.04
CA PHE A 68 -11.57 -1.12 -16.31
C PHE A 68 -10.10 -0.80 -16.55
N SER A 69 -9.29 -0.83 -15.49
CA SER A 69 -7.89 -0.40 -15.48
C SER A 69 -7.02 -1.04 -16.57
N GLY A 70 -7.14 -2.36 -16.79
CA GLY A 70 -6.36 -3.07 -17.81
C GLY A 70 -6.71 -2.63 -19.23
N TYR A 71 -8.01 -2.58 -19.56
CA TYR A 71 -8.48 -2.12 -20.86
C TYR A 71 -8.11 -0.65 -21.12
N LEU A 72 -8.25 0.21 -20.11
CA LEU A 72 -7.87 1.61 -20.20
C LEU A 72 -6.35 1.76 -20.39
N ALA A 73 -5.53 0.98 -19.68
CA ALA A 73 -4.07 1.03 -19.80
C ALA A 73 -3.58 0.68 -21.22
N ASP A 74 -4.25 -0.26 -21.86
CA ASP A 74 -3.93 -0.61 -23.24
C ASP A 74 -4.43 0.44 -24.24
N LYS A 75 -5.59 1.05 -24.00
CA LYS A 75 -6.20 2.05 -24.91
C LYS A 75 -5.58 3.44 -24.83
N PHE A 76 -5.45 4.01 -23.62
CA PHE A 76 -4.97 5.38 -23.40
C PHE A 76 -3.46 5.47 -23.13
N GLY A 77 -2.83 4.32 -22.88
CA GLY A 77 -1.42 4.24 -22.53
C GLY A 77 -1.18 4.46 -21.03
N PRO A 78 -0.30 3.65 -20.41
CA PRO A 78 -0.08 3.66 -18.96
C PRO A 78 0.48 4.99 -18.43
N LYS A 79 1.27 5.75 -19.23
CA LYS A 79 1.83 7.05 -18.81
C LYS A 79 0.73 8.03 -18.40
N PHE A 80 -0.27 8.21 -19.27
CA PHE A 80 -1.31 9.22 -19.08
C PHE A 80 -2.28 8.83 -17.96
N LEU A 81 -2.57 7.54 -17.79
CA LEU A 81 -3.40 7.07 -16.69
C LEU A 81 -2.73 7.24 -15.33
N VAL A 82 -1.45 6.87 -15.20
CA VAL A 82 -0.70 7.08 -13.94
C VAL A 82 -0.64 8.57 -13.62
N MET A 83 -0.41 9.41 -14.62
CA MET A 83 -0.38 10.86 -14.45
C MET A 83 -1.75 11.42 -14.01
N GLY A 84 -2.85 11.01 -14.65
CA GLY A 84 -4.20 11.43 -14.27
C GLY A 84 -4.59 10.95 -12.88
N ALA A 85 -4.35 9.67 -12.57
CA ALA A 85 -4.58 9.10 -11.25
C ALA A 85 -3.79 9.81 -10.15
N THR A 86 -2.51 10.07 -10.38
CA THR A 86 -1.65 10.77 -9.43
C THR A 86 -2.04 12.25 -9.29
N SER A 87 -2.50 12.89 -10.37
CA SER A 87 -3.00 14.28 -10.32
C SER A 87 -4.24 14.40 -9.44
N ILE A 88 -5.19 13.46 -9.58
CA ILE A 88 -6.37 13.39 -8.69
C ILE A 88 -5.91 13.18 -7.25
N PHE A 89 -4.99 12.25 -7.01
CA PHE A 89 -4.47 11.98 -5.67
C PHE A 89 -3.82 13.21 -5.03
N VAL A 90 -2.95 13.91 -5.75
CA VAL A 90 -2.26 15.13 -5.28
C VAL A 90 -3.27 16.23 -4.96
N PHE A 91 -4.19 16.51 -5.89
CA PHE A 91 -5.21 17.54 -5.72
C PHE A 91 -6.08 17.26 -4.50
N VAL A 92 -6.58 16.02 -4.37
CA VAL A 92 -7.40 15.63 -3.23
C VAL A 92 -6.62 15.64 -1.92
N SER A 93 -5.35 15.19 -1.92
CA SER A 93 -4.48 15.23 -0.74
C SER A 93 -4.26 16.65 -0.22
N LEU A 94 -3.97 17.61 -1.10
CA LEU A 94 -3.77 19.01 -0.72
C LEU A 94 -5.05 19.66 -0.18
N LEU A 95 -6.21 19.27 -0.71
CA LEU A 95 -7.51 19.78 -0.29
C LEU A 95 -8.04 19.08 0.98
N THR A 96 -7.46 17.94 1.37
CA THR A 96 -7.91 17.10 2.48
C THR A 96 -7.97 17.85 3.83
N PRO A 97 -6.94 18.61 4.25
CA PRO A 97 -7.00 19.32 5.53
C PRO A 97 -8.11 20.37 5.61
N LEU A 98 -8.39 21.05 4.50
CA LEU A 98 -9.45 22.07 4.43
C LEU A 98 -10.84 21.43 4.56
N VAL A 99 -11.06 20.30 3.89
CA VAL A 99 -12.36 19.60 3.89
C VAL A 99 -12.61 18.85 5.19
N ALA A 100 -11.55 18.34 5.83
CA ALA A 100 -11.66 17.59 7.09
C ALA A 100 -12.34 18.40 8.21
N ASN A 101 -12.09 19.72 8.25
CA ASN A 101 -12.70 20.63 9.22
C ASN A 101 -14.13 21.03 8.86
N TYR A 102 -14.54 20.89 7.60
CA TYR A 102 -15.85 21.34 7.12
C TYR A 102 -16.92 20.25 7.22
N SER A 103 -16.65 19.05 6.70
CA SER A 103 -17.65 17.98 6.68
C SER A 103 -17.05 16.58 6.52
N TYR A 104 -17.47 15.67 7.39
CA TYR A 104 -17.16 14.24 7.30
C TYR A 104 -17.61 13.63 5.96
N LYS A 105 -18.82 13.98 5.47
CA LYS A 105 -19.37 13.41 4.23
C LYS A 105 -18.53 13.79 3.01
N MET A 106 -18.08 15.05 2.95
CA MET A 106 -17.23 15.53 1.86
C MET A 106 -15.85 14.86 1.92
N PHE A 107 -15.29 14.69 3.11
CA PHE A 107 -14.06 13.94 3.32
C PHE A 107 -14.18 12.47 2.90
N PHE A 108 -15.31 11.83 3.17
CA PHE A 108 -15.59 10.46 2.71
C PHE A 108 -15.58 10.36 1.17
N VAL A 109 -16.24 11.30 0.47
CA VAL A 109 -16.23 11.35 -1.00
C VAL A 109 -14.81 11.56 -1.54
N MET A 110 -14.01 12.43 -0.90
CA MET A 110 -12.61 12.61 -1.26
C MET A 110 -11.81 11.31 -1.16
N ARG A 111 -12.04 10.48 -0.13
CA ARG A 111 -11.38 9.17 0.00
C ARG A 111 -11.75 8.22 -1.14
N ILE A 112 -13.01 8.22 -1.57
CA ILE A 112 -13.42 7.46 -2.77
C ILE A 112 -12.65 7.95 -4.00
N LEU A 113 -12.55 9.27 -4.20
CA LEU A 113 -11.82 9.84 -5.34
C LEU A 113 -10.33 9.48 -5.35
N MET A 114 -9.67 9.47 -4.18
CA MET A 114 -8.29 8.98 -4.05
C MET A 114 -8.17 7.51 -4.44
N GLY A 115 -9.12 6.69 -3.99
CA GLY A 115 -9.22 5.27 -4.33
C GLY A 115 -9.35 5.01 -5.83
N LEU A 116 -10.16 5.81 -6.54
CA LEU A 116 -10.29 5.69 -8.00
C LEU A 116 -8.92 5.77 -8.68
N GLY A 117 -8.07 6.72 -8.28
CA GLY A 117 -6.70 6.83 -8.79
C GLY A 117 -5.82 5.63 -8.46
N ASP A 118 -5.84 5.17 -7.21
CA ASP A 118 -4.97 4.09 -6.73
C ASP A 118 -5.19 2.76 -7.49
N GLY A 119 -6.44 2.45 -7.87
CA GLY A 119 -6.75 1.25 -8.64
C GLY A 119 -6.09 1.16 -10.02
N PHE A 120 -5.62 2.27 -10.60
CA PHE A 120 -4.87 2.27 -11.87
C PHE A 120 -3.38 1.98 -11.69
N MET A 121 -2.81 2.20 -10.51
CA MET A 121 -1.36 2.25 -10.32
C MET A 121 -0.68 0.92 -10.62
N PHE A 122 -1.18 -0.18 -10.04
CA PHE A 122 -0.61 -1.52 -10.22
C PHE A 122 -0.72 -2.05 -11.68
N PRO A 123 -1.91 -2.06 -12.32
CA PRO A 123 -2.05 -2.53 -13.70
C PRO A 123 -1.31 -1.65 -14.71
N CYS A 124 -1.31 -0.32 -14.55
CA CYS A 124 -0.55 0.56 -15.43
C CYS A 124 0.96 0.35 -15.29
N SER A 125 1.46 0.17 -14.07
CA SER A 125 2.88 -0.15 -13.82
C SER A 125 3.25 -1.49 -14.45
N GLY A 126 2.40 -2.51 -14.34
CA GLY A 126 2.62 -3.80 -15.00
C GLY A 126 2.62 -3.72 -16.52
N SER A 127 1.72 -2.92 -17.10
CA SER A 127 1.66 -2.66 -18.55
C SER A 127 2.91 -1.90 -19.02
N LEU A 128 3.32 -0.86 -18.29
CA LEU A 128 4.55 -0.10 -18.58
C LEU A 128 5.79 -1.00 -18.48
N ALA A 129 5.90 -1.80 -17.42
CA ALA A 129 7.00 -2.74 -17.26
C ALA A 129 7.03 -3.79 -18.38
N GLY A 130 5.86 -4.21 -18.88
CA GLY A 130 5.77 -5.11 -20.04
C GLY A 130 6.22 -4.49 -21.36
N ARG A 131 6.22 -3.16 -21.49
CA ARG A 131 6.68 -2.44 -22.68
C ARG A 131 8.16 -2.03 -22.62
N TRP A 132 8.71 -1.91 -21.42
CA TRP A 132 10.04 -1.37 -21.15
C TRP A 132 11.09 -2.41 -20.76
N PHE A 133 10.68 -3.58 -20.25
CA PHE A 133 11.62 -4.60 -19.81
C PHE A 133 11.42 -5.92 -20.58
N PRO A 134 12.51 -6.56 -21.04
CA PRO A 134 12.46 -7.88 -21.64
C PRO A 134 12.03 -8.93 -20.60
N SER A 135 11.50 -10.06 -21.06
CA SER A 135 10.95 -11.12 -20.20
C SER A 135 11.93 -11.65 -19.14
N THR A 136 13.23 -11.60 -19.43
CA THR A 136 14.32 -12.02 -18.54
C THR A 136 14.56 -11.06 -17.37
N GLU A 137 14.31 -9.77 -17.55
CA GLU A 137 14.58 -8.71 -16.56
C GLU A 137 13.29 -8.22 -15.88
N LYS A 138 12.12 -8.57 -16.44
CA LYS A 138 10.81 -8.12 -15.99
C LYS A 138 10.50 -8.47 -14.54
N SER A 139 10.93 -9.64 -14.05
CA SER A 139 10.76 -10.04 -12.65
C SER A 139 11.58 -9.16 -11.70
N THR A 140 12.82 -8.81 -12.08
CA THR A 140 13.69 -7.91 -11.32
C THR A 140 13.13 -6.50 -11.27
N ALA A 141 12.67 -5.98 -12.42
CA ALA A 141 11.99 -4.69 -12.49
C ALA A 141 10.73 -4.68 -11.60
N ALA A 142 9.96 -5.78 -11.61
CA ALA A 142 8.79 -5.94 -10.76
C ALA A 142 9.13 -5.96 -9.26
N ALA A 143 10.20 -6.66 -8.88
CA ALA A 143 10.68 -6.65 -7.51
C ALA A 143 11.09 -5.23 -7.07
N LEU A 144 11.78 -4.48 -7.93
CA LEU A 144 12.26 -3.13 -7.63
C LEU A 144 11.10 -2.14 -7.39
N TYR A 145 10.15 -2.03 -8.31
CA TYR A 145 9.04 -1.08 -8.14
C TYR A 145 8.13 -1.47 -6.97
N THR A 146 7.93 -2.77 -6.72
CA THR A 146 7.11 -3.22 -5.57
C THR A 146 7.81 -3.02 -4.24
N SER A 147 9.15 -3.04 -4.18
CA SER A 147 9.91 -2.70 -2.97
C SER A 147 9.78 -1.23 -2.58
N GLY A 148 9.52 -0.35 -3.55
CA GLY A 148 9.21 1.06 -3.30
C GLY A 148 8.04 1.27 -2.34
N ARG A 149 7.02 0.40 -2.35
CA ARG A 149 5.87 0.48 -1.42
C ARG A 149 6.30 0.31 0.05
N GLN A 150 7.22 -0.60 0.33
CA GLN A 150 7.70 -0.86 1.70
C GLN A 150 8.60 0.28 2.18
N ILE A 151 9.50 0.77 1.31
CA ILE A 151 10.31 1.97 1.60
C ILE A 151 9.43 3.17 1.91
N ALA A 152 8.40 3.41 1.08
CA ALA A 152 7.46 4.50 1.27
C ALA A 152 6.70 4.34 2.59
N ALA A 153 6.21 3.14 2.93
CA ALA A 153 5.50 2.89 4.20
C ALA A 153 6.41 3.17 5.41
N SER A 154 7.64 2.66 5.41
CA SER A 154 8.61 2.87 6.50
C SER A 154 8.96 4.34 6.68
N LEU A 155 9.30 5.03 5.59
CA LEU A 155 9.74 6.42 5.66
C LEU A 155 8.56 7.36 5.96
N ALA A 156 7.38 7.07 5.39
CA ALA A 156 6.19 7.86 5.63
C ALA A 156 5.71 7.76 7.07
N SER A 157 5.79 6.59 7.72
CA SER A 157 5.39 6.46 9.13
C SER A 157 6.28 7.31 10.05
N LEU A 158 7.59 7.32 9.82
CA LEU A 158 8.53 8.12 10.61
C LEU A 158 8.38 9.63 10.36
N ILE A 159 8.28 10.03 9.09
CA ILE A 159 8.08 11.44 8.75
C ILE A 159 6.74 11.94 9.29
N ALA A 160 5.67 11.15 9.13
CA ALA A 160 4.35 11.52 9.62
C ALA A 160 4.31 11.64 11.15
N SER A 161 4.93 10.71 11.89
CA SER A 161 4.96 10.79 13.36
C SER A 161 5.69 12.04 13.84
N ASN A 162 6.83 12.38 13.22
CA ASN A 162 7.62 13.55 13.60
C ASN A 162 6.92 14.86 13.27
N LEU A 163 6.31 14.94 12.08
CA LEU A 163 5.55 16.12 11.67
C LEU A 163 4.30 16.33 12.53
N CYS A 164 3.58 15.26 12.83
CA CYS A 164 2.40 15.33 13.70
C CYS A 164 2.76 15.75 15.13
N ALA A 165 3.95 15.37 15.63
CA ALA A 165 4.44 15.81 16.94
C ALA A 165 5.00 17.25 16.95
N SER A 166 5.25 17.83 15.78
CA SER A 166 5.74 19.21 15.64
C SER A 166 4.61 20.24 15.70
N SER A 167 4.96 21.52 15.83
CA SER A 167 3.99 22.63 15.84
C SER A 167 3.12 22.73 14.58
N LEU A 168 3.51 22.06 13.49
CA LEU A 168 2.80 22.05 12.21
C LEU A 168 1.62 21.07 12.17
N LYS A 169 1.42 20.27 13.23
CA LYS A 169 0.32 19.31 13.42
C LYS A 169 0.11 18.36 12.22
N TRP A 170 -1.00 17.61 12.24
CA TRP A 170 -1.36 16.64 11.20
C TRP A 170 -1.59 17.21 9.77
N PRO A 171 -2.03 18.48 9.54
CA PRO A 171 -2.22 19.00 8.18
C PRO A 171 -0.93 19.02 7.35
N SER A 172 0.22 19.24 8.01
CA SER A 172 1.54 19.31 7.38
C SER A 172 1.91 18.04 6.60
N VAL A 173 1.47 16.88 7.06
CA VAL A 173 1.69 15.58 6.41
C VAL A 173 1.06 15.56 5.01
N PHE A 174 -0.17 16.07 4.89
CA PHE A 174 -0.88 16.13 3.61
C PHE A 174 -0.25 17.13 2.64
N TYR A 175 0.25 18.27 3.15
CA TYR A 175 0.95 19.26 2.32
C TYR A 175 2.32 18.76 1.85
N LEU A 176 3.08 18.07 2.71
CA LEU A 176 4.37 17.51 2.32
C LEU A 176 4.21 16.41 1.26
N PHE A 177 3.35 15.42 1.49
CA PHE A 177 3.14 14.34 0.51
C PHE A 177 2.43 14.82 -0.75
N GLY A 178 1.55 15.83 -0.64
CA GLY A 178 0.94 16.47 -1.80
C GLY A 178 1.96 17.20 -2.68
N THR A 179 2.88 17.97 -2.08
CA THR A 179 3.95 18.66 -2.83
C THR A 179 4.96 17.70 -3.42
N LEU A 180 5.36 16.64 -2.70
CA LEU A 180 6.20 15.57 -3.25
C LEU A 180 5.53 14.85 -4.42
N GLY A 181 4.22 14.57 -4.32
CA GLY A 181 3.45 14.00 -5.42
C GLY A 181 3.37 14.93 -6.64
N PHE A 182 3.29 16.24 -6.43
CA PHE A 182 3.35 17.22 -7.51
C PHE A 182 4.72 17.25 -8.20
N LEU A 183 5.82 17.21 -7.44
CA LEU A 183 7.17 17.08 -8.00
C LEU A 183 7.32 15.79 -8.80
N PHE A 184 6.78 14.68 -8.28
CA PHE A 184 6.75 13.41 -9.00
C PHE A 184 5.98 13.51 -10.32
N LEU A 185 4.85 14.22 -10.37
CA LEU A 185 4.10 14.44 -11.62
C LEU A 185 4.95 15.16 -12.67
N ILE A 186 5.72 16.17 -12.28
CA ILE A 186 6.63 16.90 -13.18
C ILE A 186 7.70 15.95 -13.72
N ILE A 187 8.36 15.20 -12.84
CA ILE A 187 9.39 14.22 -13.22
C ILE A 187 8.78 13.16 -14.15
N TRP A 188 7.62 12.61 -13.81
CA TRP A 188 6.92 11.59 -14.59
C TRP A 188 6.55 12.11 -15.99
N PHE A 189 6.06 13.35 -16.07
CA PHE A 189 5.69 13.96 -17.34
C PHE A 189 6.90 14.08 -18.28
N ILE A 190 8.05 14.52 -17.75
CA ILE A 190 9.27 14.74 -18.51
C ILE A 190 9.92 13.42 -18.94
N PHE A 191 10.17 12.49 -18.00
CA PHE A 191 11.05 11.35 -18.25
C PHE A 191 10.34 10.10 -18.79
N VAL A 192 9.07 9.88 -18.45
CA VAL A 192 8.38 8.62 -18.78
C VAL A 192 7.75 8.71 -20.17
N SER A 193 7.83 7.63 -20.94
CA SER A 193 7.17 7.50 -22.25
C SER A 193 6.45 6.15 -22.36
N ASN A 194 5.34 6.10 -23.10
CA ASN A 194 4.55 4.87 -23.24
C ASN A 194 5.29 3.76 -23.99
N HIS A 195 6.15 4.13 -24.93
CA HIS A 195 6.96 3.20 -25.71
C HIS A 195 8.43 3.62 -25.70
N PRO A 196 9.38 2.66 -25.66
CA PRO A 196 10.81 2.96 -25.78
C PRO A 196 11.14 3.76 -27.05
N SER A 197 10.43 3.48 -28.15
CA SER A 197 10.58 4.17 -29.44
C SER A 197 10.28 5.67 -29.42
N SER A 198 9.44 6.11 -28.48
CA SER A 198 8.98 7.49 -28.34
C SER A 198 9.79 8.28 -27.31
N ASN A 199 10.69 7.63 -26.57
CA ASN A 199 11.46 8.29 -25.53
C ASN A 199 12.66 9.04 -26.14
N LYS A 200 12.84 10.31 -25.76
CA LYS A 200 13.96 11.15 -26.21
C LYS A 200 15.26 10.94 -25.42
N PHE A 201 15.17 10.34 -24.24
CA PHE A 201 16.30 10.17 -23.31
C PHE A 201 17.04 8.84 -23.45
N ILE A 202 16.58 7.95 -24.34
CA ILE A 202 17.15 6.61 -24.53
C ILE A 202 18.30 6.64 -25.55
N CYS A 203 19.33 5.82 -25.31
CA CYS A 203 20.41 5.60 -26.27
C CYS A 203 19.93 4.73 -27.44
N GLU A 204 20.45 4.95 -28.65
CA GLU A 204 20.04 4.20 -29.84
C GLU A 204 20.35 2.70 -29.71
N ALA A 205 21.47 2.32 -29.09
CA ALA A 205 21.81 0.92 -28.83
C ALA A 205 20.79 0.23 -27.91
N GLU A 206 20.37 0.92 -26.85
CA GLU A 206 19.36 0.42 -25.91
C GLU A 206 17.98 0.34 -26.57
N ARG A 207 17.63 1.35 -27.38
CA ARG A 207 16.38 1.36 -28.16
C ARG A 207 16.28 0.13 -29.06
N GLN A 208 17.34 -0.20 -29.78
CA GLN A 208 17.39 -1.37 -30.65
C GLN A 208 17.28 -2.68 -29.84
N TYR A 209 17.98 -2.78 -28.71
CA TYR A 209 17.86 -3.91 -27.78
C TYR A 209 16.42 -4.11 -27.29
N LEU A 210 15.76 -3.04 -26.85
CA LEU A 210 14.38 -3.10 -26.36
C LEU A 210 13.39 -3.42 -27.48
N MET A 211 13.57 -2.88 -28.68
CA MET A 211 12.72 -3.22 -29.82
C MET A 211 12.84 -4.69 -30.24
N ALA A 212 14.04 -5.27 -30.14
CA ALA A 212 14.29 -6.67 -30.48
C ALA A 212 13.79 -7.65 -29.39
N ASN A 213 13.91 -7.28 -28.11
CA ASN A 213 13.69 -8.20 -26.98
C ASN A 213 12.40 -7.96 -26.17
N CYS A 214 11.83 -6.75 -26.22
CA CYS A 214 10.47 -6.54 -25.72
C CYS A 214 9.50 -6.99 -26.81
N ASN A 215 8.51 -7.82 -26.44
CA ASN A 215 7.42 -8.29 -27.30
C ASN A 215 6.49 -7.11 -27.69
N THR A 216 7.03 -6.15 -28.43
CA THR A 216 6.34 -4.98 -28.98
C THR A 216 5.65 -5.32 -30.30
N THR A 217 5.76 -6.57 -30.76
CA THR A 217 4.95 -7.10 -31.85
C THR A 217 3.54 -7.32 -31.33
N ASN A 218 2.68 -6.33 -31.60
CA ASN A 218 1.22 -6.42 -31.65
C ASN A 218 0.76 -7.61 -32.54
N LYS A 219 1.01 -8.85 -32.14
CA LYS A 219 0.14 -9.95 -32.57
C LYS A 219 -1.16 -9.73 -31.82
N LYS A 220 -2.08 -8.96 -32.42
CA LYS A 220 -3.49 -9.01 -32.07
C LYS A 220 -3.89 -10.48 -32.19
N ASN A 221 -3.84 -11.22 -31.09
CA ASN A 221 -4.35 -12.57 -31.04
C ASN A 221 -5.85 -12.45 -31.32
N THR A 222 -6.24 -12.80 -32.54
CA THR A 222 -7.64 -12.84 -33.00
C THR A 222 -8.42 -13.97 -32.34
N ASN A 223 -7.74 -14.84 -31.59
CA ASN A 223 -8.37 -15.89 -30.83
C ASN A 223 -9.15 -15.33 -29.64
N LYS A 224 -10.44 -15.67 -29.57
CA LYS A 224 -11.31 -15.37 -28.44
C LYS A 224 -10.68 -15.92 -27.16
N VAL A 225 -10.40 -15.04 -26.19
CA VAL A 225 -9.84 -15.41 -24.89
C VAL A 225 -10.83 -16.35 -24.17
N PRO A 226 -10.43 -17.57 -23.79
CA PRO A 226 -11.34 -18.54 -23.17
C PRO A 226 -11.54 -18.25 -21.68
N TRP A 227 -12.20 -17.13 -21.35
CA TRP A 227 -12.41 -16.63 -19.99
C TRP A 227 -12.91 -17.68 -19.01
N ARG A 228 -13.92 -18.48 -19.40
CA ARG A 228 -14.48 -19.52 -18.53
C ARG A 228 -13.43 -20.58 -18.16
N LYS A 229 -12.66 -21.09 -19.13
CA LYS A 229 -11.63 -22.11 -18.88
C LYS A 229 -10.47 -21.58 -18.05
N MET A 230 -10.12 -20.30 -18.21
CA MET A 230 -9.10 -19.64 -17.39
C MET A 230 -9.59 -19.50 -15.95
N LEU A 231 -10.80 -18.96 -15.74
CA LEU A 231 -11.38 -18.74 -14.41
C LEU A 231 -11.61 -20.05 -13.63
N THR A 232 -11.87 -21.17 -14.31
CA THR A 232 -12.04 -22.48 -13.66
C THR A 232 -10.73 -23.26 -13.51
N SER A 233 -9.58 -22.72 -13.92
CA SER A 233 -8.32 -23.45 -13.86
C SER A 233 -7.78 -23.53 -12.41
N PRO A 234 -7.45 -24.73 -11.88
CA PRO A 234 -6.94 -24.88 -10.52
C PRO A 234 -5.68 -24.03 -10.23
N PRO A 235 -4.69 -23.90 -11.14
CA PRO A 235 -3.52 -23.06 -10.89
C PRO A 235 -3.86 -21.57 -10.71
N LEU A 236 -4.81 -21.05 -11.48
CA LEU A 236 -5.24 -19.66 -11.35
C LEU A 236 -5.97 -19.45 -10.02
N LEU A 237 -6.87 -20.35 -9.65
CA LEU A 237 -7.61 -20.27 -8.39
C LEU A 237 -6.66 -20.30 -7.19
N SER A 238 -5.67 -21.20 -7.19
CA SER A 238 -4.63 -21.25 -6.15
C SER A 238 -3.80 -19.96 -6.08
N ALA A 239 -3.43 -19.40 -7.24
CA ALA A 239 -2.67 -18.15 -7.29
C ALA A 239 -3.50 -16.95 -6.80
N VAL A 240 -4.78 -16.88 -7.18
CA VAL A 240 -5.71 -15.84 -6.71
C VAL A 240 -5.90 -15.92 -5.20
N PHE A 241 -6.12 -17.13 -4.66
CA PHE A 241 -6.26 -17.33 -3.23
C PHE A 241 -4.97 -16.94 -2.47
N CYS A 242 -3.81 -17.36 -2.96
CA CYS A 242 -2.52 -16.97 -2.37
C CYS A 242 -2.33 -15.43 -2.38
N ASN A 243 -2.66 -14.78 -3.50
CA ASN A 243 -2.54 -13.33 -3.63
C ASN A 243 -3.55 -12.60 -2.74
N PHE A 244 -4.77 -13.12 -2.60
CA PHE A 244 -5.77 -12.59 -1.67
C PHE A 244 -5.27 -12.62 -0.23
N THR A 245 -4.77 -13.77 0.25
CA THR A 245 -4.23 -13.90 1.61
C THR A 245 -3.06 -12.96 1.83
N PHE A 246 -2.15 -12.85 0.86
CA PHE A 246 -1.01 -11.93 0.95
C PHE A 246 -1.45 -10.46 1.04
N ILE A 247 -2.37 -10.02 0.19
CA ILE A 247 -2.87 -8.64 0.20
C ILE A 247 -3.65 -8.37 1.49
N LEU A 248 -4.45 -9.33 1.95
CA LEU A 248 -5.19 -9.23 3.21
C LEU A 248 -4.23 -9.03 4.40
N GLN A 249 -3.22 -9.89 4.53
CA GLN A 249 -2.21 -9.79 5.59
C GLN A 249 -1.48 -8.44 5.54
N ALA A 250 -0.99 -8.05 4.35
CA ALA A 250 -0.27 -6.80 4.18
C ALA A 250 -1.12 -5.58 4.54
N THR A 251 -2.39 -5.57 4.14
CA THR A 251 -3.32 -4.46 4.41
C THR A 251 -3.73 -4.40 5.88
N MET A 252 -3.94 -5.56 6.52
CA MET A 252 -4.23 -5.64 7.95
C MET A 252 -3.08 -5.08 8.78
N MET A 253 -1.84 -5.53 8.48
CA MET A 253 -0.65 -4.99 9.13
C MET A 253 -0.48 -3.50 8.87
N GLN A 254 -0.74 -3.03 7.65
CA GLN A 254 -0.60 -1.61 7.31
C GLN A 254 -1.57 -0.69 8.05
N ASN A 255 -2.84 -1.10 8.19
CA ASN A 255 -3.88 -0.25 8.77
C ASN A 255 -3.94 -0.36 10.30
N PHE A 256 -3.78 -1.57 10.84
CA PHE A 256 -4.03 -1.81 12.26
C PHE A 256 -2.77 -1.80 13.13
N LEU A 257 -1.56 -1.97 12.57
CA LEU A 257 -0.35 -1.94 13.39
C LEU A 257 -0.17 -0.63 14.17
N PRO A 258 -0.27 0.57 13.55
CA PRO A 258 -0.10 1.82 14.29
C PRO A 258 -1.23 2.06 15.30
N MET A 259 -2.43 1.57 15.01
CA MET A 259 -3.60 1.64 15.89
C MET A 259 -3.39 0.73 17.12
N PHE A 260 -2.93 -0.49 16.92
CA PHE A 260 -2.64 -1.45 17.99
C PHE A 260 -1.52 -0.95 18.92
N LEU A 261 -0.43 -0.43 18.35
CA LEU A 261 0.69 0.14 19.12
C LEU A 261 0.27 1.34 19.97
N LYS A 262 -0.72 2.11 19.49
CA LYS A 262 -1.30 3.22 20.23
C LYS A 262 -2.28 2.74 21.30
N GLU A 263 -3.34 2.03 20.91
CA GLU A 263 -4.48 1.74 21.78
C GLU A 263 -4.15 0.70 22.85
N ASN A 264 -3.46 -0.38 22.48
CA ASN A 264 -3.18 -1.48 23.41
C ASN A 264 -1.84 -1.33 24.13
N LEU A 265 -0.81 -0.77 23.47
CA LEU A 265 0.51 -0.58 24.08
C LEU A 265 0.72 0.83 24.64
N GLY A 266 -0.18 1.79 24.37
CA GLY A 266 -0.07 3.15 24.88
C GLY A 266 1.15 3.94 24.38
N LEU A 267 1.75 3.52 23.25
CA LEU A 267 3.03 4.11 22.82
C LEU A 267 2.86 5.57 22.37
N PRO A 268 3.78 6.47 22.77
CA PRO A 268 3.77 7.84 22.30
C PRO A 268 3.97 7.88 20.79
N LEU A 269 3.41 8.91 20.16
CA LEU A 269 3.32 9.03 18.70
C LEU A 269 4.68 8.88 18.00
N HIS A 270 5.73 9.46 18.56
CA HIS A 270 7.09 9.36 18.02
C HIS A 270 7.60 7.92 18.01
N SER A 271 7.51 7.21 19.15
CA SER A 271 7.91 5.81 19.26
C SER A 271 7.07 4.92 18.33
N ASN A 272 5.75 5.16 18.26
CA ASN A 272 4.86 4.43 17.35
C ASN A 272 5.33 4.52 15.89
N GLY A 273 5.76 5.71 15.44
CA GLY A 273 6.36 5.90 14.12
C GLY A 273 7.64 5.09 13.90
N ILE A 274 8.53 5.01 14.89
CA ILE A 274 9.77 4.23 14.83
C ILE A 274 9.48 2.72 14.79
N TYR A 275 8.60 2.22 15.65
CA TYR A 275 8.21 0.79 15.65
C TYR A 275 7.54 0.38 14.35
N THR A 276 6.66 1.23 13.81
CA THR A 276 6.03 1.02 12.50
C THR A 276 7.08 1.01 11.38
N MET A 277 8.04 1.93 11.41
CA MET A 277 9.15 1.95 10.46
C MET A 277 10.00 0.68 10.55
N MET A 278 10.30 0.20 11.76
CA MET A 278 11.06 -1.04 11.97
C MET A 278 10.31 -2.26 11.42
N ALA A 279 8.99 -2.33 11.61
CA ALA A 279 8.17 -3.42 11.07
C ALA A 279 8.25 -3.47 9.53
N PHE A 280 7.96 -2.35 8.83
CA PHE A 280 8.02 -2.33 7.37
C PHE A 280 9.46 -2.39 6.82
N GLY A 281 10.42 -1.81 7.55
CA GLY A 281 11.85 -1.87 7.21
C GLY A 281 12.40 -3.29 7.31
N SER A 282 12.04 -4.04 8.35
CA SER A 282 12.41 -5.46 8.47
C SER A 282 11.78 -6.28 7.34
N GLN A 283 10.51 -6.04 7.00
CA GLN A 283 9.85 -6.68 5.86
C GLN A 283 10.61 -6.43 4.55
N LEU A 284 11.08 -5.19 4.32
CA LEU A 284 11.91 -4.84 3.17
C LEU A 284 13.24 -5.60 3.15
N LEU A 285 13.95 -5.67 4.28
CA LEU A 285 15.22 -6.40 4.38
C LEU A 285 15.02 -7.89 4.07
N PHE A 286 14.04 -8.52 4.71
CA PHE A 286 13.74 -9.93 4.48
C PHE A 286 13.32 -10.21 3.03
N LYS A 287 12.53 -9.34 2.42
CA LYS A 287 12.16 -9.47 0.99
C LYS A 287 13.39 -9.41 0.07
N ASN A 288 14.29 -8.47 0.30
CA ASN A 288 15.49 -8.29 -0.55
C ASN A 288 16.57 -9.34 -0.30
N VAL A 289 16.58 -10.01 0.86
CA VAL A 289 17.49 -11.14 1.12
C VAL A 289 16.91 -12.46 0.58
N SER A 290 15.62 -12.72 0.82
CA SER A 290 14.97 -13.96 0.41
C SER A 290 14.86 -14.13 -1.11
N GLY A 291 14.68 -13.04 -1.86
CA GLY A 291 14.61 -13.06 -3.32
C GLY A 291 15.89 -13.62 -3.97
N PRO A 292 17.06 -12.96 -3.81
CA PRO A 292 18.34 -13.43 -4.30
C PRO A 292 18.75 -14.80 -3.74
N ALA A 293 18.42 -15.08 -2.46
CA ALA A 293 18.67 -16.41 -1.88
C ALA A 293 17.86 -17.50 -2.60
N GLY A 294 16.59 -17.25 -2.91
CA GLY A 294 15.76 -18.16 -3.68
C GLY A 294 16.27 -18.36 -5.11
N ASP A 295 16.68 -17.27 -5.76
CA ASP A 295 17.26 -17.34 -7.11
C ASP A 295 18.59 -18.09 -7.11
N TYR A 296 19.42 -17.94 -6.07
CA TYR A 296 20.66 -18.69 -5.91
C TYR A 296 20.40 -20.21 -5.76
N ILE A 297 19.44 -20.59 -4.92
CA ILE A 297 19.04 -22.00 -4.71
C ILE A 297 18.54 -22.63 -6.02
N LYS A 298 17.73 -21.88 -6.78
CA LYS A 298 17.23 -22.32 -8.10
C LYS A 298 18.35 -22.44 -9.13
N ARG A 299 19.24 -21.45 -9.23
CA ARG A 299 20.39 -21.46 -10.16
C ARG A 299 21.33 -22.64 -9.90
N LYS A 300 21.56 -22.98 -8.63
CA LYS A 300 22.39 -24.14 -8.23
C LYS A 300 21.65 -25.48 -8.33
N LYS A 301 20.38 -25.50 -8.77
CA LYS A 301 19.52 -26.69 -8.90
C LYS A 301 19.46 -27.55 -7.64
N ILE A 302 19.60 -26.94 -6.46
CA ILE A 302 19.61 -27.66 -5.18
C ILE A 302 18.20 -28.22 -4.88
N MET A 303 17.15 -27.53 -5.33
CA MET A 303 15.75 -27.93 -5.18
C MET A 303 14.95 -27.59 -6.44
N THR A 304 13.85 -28.31 -6.68
CA THR A 304 12.88 -27.97 -7.73
C THR A 304 12.19 -26.63 -7.41
N ASP A 305 11.79 -25.89 -8.45
CA ASP A 305 11.18 -24.56 -8.32
C ASP A 305 9.99 -24.54 -7.35
N THR A 306 9.13 -25.56 -7.43
CA THR A 306 7.97 -25.72 -6.56
C THR A 306 8.37 -25.96 -5.09
N ASN A 307 9.42 -26.77 -4.84
CA ASN A 307 9.88 -27.05 -3.49
C ASN A 307 10.60 -25.86 -2.87
N CYS A 308 11.29 -25.06 -3.69
CA CYS A 308 11.90 -23.79 -3.27
C CYS A 308 10.82 -22.80 -2.81
N VAL A 309 9.76 -22.60 -3.61
CA VAL A 309 8.63 -21.73 -3.24
C VAL A 309 7.93 -22.23 -1.97
N LYS A 310 7.67 -23.54 -1.88
CA LYS A 310 7.09 -24.14 -0.66
C LYS A 310 7.96 -23.87 0.56
N MET A 311 9.27 -24.11 0.48
CA MET A 311 10.19 -23.89 1.59
C MET A 311 10.13 -22.45 2.13
N PHE A 312 10.20 -21.44 1.26
CA PHE A 312 10.11 -20.04 1.70
C PHE A 312 8.73 -19.70 2.31
N GLN A 313 7.65 -20.29 1.77
CA GLN A 313 6.32 -20.13 2.34
C GLN A 313 6.19 -20.81 3.71
N THR A 314 6.74 -22.02 3.91
CA THR A 314 6.68 -22.74 5.20
C THR A 314 7.55 -22.09 6.28
N ILE A 315 8.69 -21.50 5.91
CA ILE A 315 9.55 -20.76 6.86
C ILE A 315 8.79 -19.55 7.43
N GLY A 316 8.05 -18.82 6.59
CA GLY A 316 7.21 -17.69 7.04
C GLY A 316 6.11 -18.12 8.02
N VAL A 317 5.43 -19.23 7.75
CA VAL A 317 4.38 -19.77 8.65
C VAL A 317 4.97 -20.26 9.98
N LYS A 318 6.16 -20.88 9.97
CA LYS A 318 6.80 -21.35 11.21
C LYS A 318 7.33 -20.23 12.10
N SER A 319 7.75 -19.09 11.55
CA SER A 319 8.14 -17.92 12.36
C SER A 319 6.96 -17.30 13.10
N GLU A 320 5.76 -17.32 12.51
CA GLU A 320 4.56 -16.77 13.15
C GLU A 320 4.04 -17.68 14.27
N CYS A 321 4.09 -19.01 14.10
CA CYS A 321 3.70 -19.96 15.16
C CYS A 321 4.62 -19.93 16.40
N LYS A 322 5.87 -19.47 16.27
CA LYS A 322 6.82 -19.44 17.39
C LYS A 322 6.70 -18.18 18.25
N SER A 323 5.92 -17.19 17.81
CA SER A 323 5.70 -15.94 18.55
C SER A 323 4.47 -15.98 19.47
N TYR A 324 3.74 -17.11 19.50
CA TYR A 324 2.52 -17.32 20.30
C TYR A 324 2.63 -18.43 21.36
N ASN A 325 3.85 -18.93 21.61
CA ASN A 325 4.17 -19.80 22.75
C ASN A 325 5.25 -19.13 23.61
#